data_AF-A0A1M6EKN7-F1
#
_entry.id   AF-A0A1M6EKN7-F1
#
_cell.length_a   1.000
_cell.length_b   1.000
_cell.length_c   1.000
_cell.angle_alpha   90.00
_cell.angle_beta   90.00
_cell.angle_gamma   90.00
#
_symmetry.space_group_name_H-M   'P 1'
#
loop_
_entity.id
_entity.type
_entity.pdbx_description
1 polymer ?
#
loop_
_entity_poly.entity_id
_entity_poly.type
_entity_poly.pdbx_seq_one_letter_code
_entity_poly.pdbx_strand_id
1 'polypeptide(L)'
;MANNNLLVGAVTNGEYTKTQASQDTTKANQSVTTSKSEEKRDTGYNKDMFLQLLVAEMQYQDPLQPSDNSEYVAQLASFTQVEAMQSLQNNMETIQSNSIVGKVVALNVNGQEIAGKVDFVQKDDKKGMMLSIDGELYEMSNMVSVVDTDYYNAKYLANLLTDAIKKLPDKESVTVKDGDVITEAVGIYNAMDEYDRSFVDEKLLKKYEETVTQYYTLINKDSEADNKTEETKENKAEKTEATDKIDTSDAKEV
;
A
#
# COMPACT_ATOMS: atom_id res chain seq x y z
N MET A 1 -18.95 -4.79 -27.89
CA MET A 1 -17.86 -3.91 -28.35
C MET A 1 -18.09 -3.63 -29.82
N ALA A 2 -18.11 -2.36 -30.20
CA ALA A 2 -18.49 -1.90 -31.53
C ALA A 2 -17.43 -2.26 -32.57
N ASN A 3 -17.84 -2.88 -33.68
CA ASN A 3 -17.00 -3.11 -34.85
C ASN A 3 -16.86 -1.80 -35.64
N ASN A 4 -15.77 -1.05 -35.40
CA ASN A 4 -15.39 0.06 -36.26
C ASN A 4 -14.73 -0.47 -37.53
N ASN A 5 -15.54 -0.90 -38.50
CA ASN A 5 -15.10 -1.08 -39.88
C ASN A 5 -14.90 0.31 -40.50
N LEU A 6 -13.64 0.73 -40.70
CA LEU A 6 -13.32 1.91 -41.49
C LEU A 6 -13.88 1.73 -42.92
N LEU A 7 -14.87 2.53 -43.27
CA LEU A 7 -15.46 2.58 -44.61
C LEU A 7 -14.50 3.35 -45.52
N VAL A 8 -13.74 2.64 -46.36
CA VAL A 8 -12.95 3.26 -47.43
C VAL A 8 -13.77 3.23 -48.71
N GLY A 9 -14.28 4.39 -49.14
CA GLY A 9 -15.02 4.57 -50.39
C GLY A 9 -15.24 6.05 -50.72
N ALA A 10 -15.17 6.41 -52.01
CA ALA A 10 -15.40 7.77 -52.47
C ALA A 10 -16.91 8.11 -52.46
N VAL A 11 -17.25 9.33 -52.03
CA VAL A 11 -18.61 9.86 -52.05
C VAL A 11 -18.83 10.61 -53.36
N THR A 12 -19.82 10.20 -54.15
CA THR A 12 -20.31 10.94 -55.32
C THR A 12 -21.80 11.23 -55.14
N ASN A 13 -22.16 12.52 -55.09
CA ASN A 13 -23.53 13.02 -54.89
C ASN A 13 -24.30 12.44 -53.67
N GLY A 14 -23.61 12.21 -52.56
CA GLY A 14 -24.26 11.97 -51.26
C GLY A 14 -24.85 10.57 -51.06
N GLU A 15 -24.68 9.63 -51.98
CA GLU A 15 -24.96 8.20 -51.77
C GLU A 15 -23.67 7.38 -51.79
N TYR A 16 -23.52 6.47 -50.82
CA TYR A 16 -22.38 5.56 -50.73
C TYR A 16 -22.53 4.45 -51.78
N THR A 17 -21.63 4.41 -52.78
CA THR A 17 -21.56 3.31 -53.74
C THR A 17 -20.32 2.44 -53.46
N LYS A 18 -20.52 1.15 -53.20
CA LYS A 18 -19.43 0.18 -53.01
C LYS A 18 -18.76 -0.09 -54.36
N THR A 19 -17.48 0.24 -54.52
CA THR A 19 -16.70 -0.12 -55.71
C THR A 19 -16.27 -1.60 -55.67
N GLN A 20 -16.08 -2.23 -56.84
CA GLN A 20 -15.65 -3.64 -56.97
C GLN A 20 -14.33 -3.93 -56.22
N ALA A 21 -13.47 -2.94 -56.01
CA ALA A 21 -12.23 -3.05 -55.22
C ALA A 21 -12.46 -3.37 -53.72
N SER A 22 -13.63 -3.00 -53.16
CA SER A 22 -13.99 -3.39 -51.78
C SER A 22 -14.50 -4.83 -51.65
N GLN A 23 -14.82 -5.51 -52.76
CA GLN A 23 -15.27 -6.91 -52.70
C GLN A 23 -14.11 -7.90 -52.65
N ASP A 24 -12.95 -7.57 -53.25
CA ASP A 24 -11.78 -8.46 -53.24
C ASP A 24 -10.96 -8.39 -51.95
N THR A 25 -10.96 -7.24 -51.26
CA THR A 25 -10.33 -7.08 -49.94
C THR A 25 -11.08 -7.81 -48.81
N THR A 26 -12.35 -8.17 -49.00
CA THR A 26 -13.14 -8.93 -48.02
C THR A 26 -13.02 -10.46 -48.21
N LYS A 27 -12.52 -10.94 -49.37
CA LYS A 27 -12.28 -12.37 -49.62
C LYS A 27 -10.90 -12.87 -49.16
N ALA A 28 -9.90 -11.98 -49.04
CA ALA A 28 -8.59 -12.34 -48.51
C ALA A 28 -8.55 -12.52 -46.98
N ASN A 29 -9.57 -12.02 -46.26
CA ASN A 29 -9.62 -12.08 -44.78
C ASN A 29 -10.48 -13.23 -44.22
N GLN A 30 -10.91 -14.17 -45.07
CA GLN A 30 -11.75 -15.32 -44.68
C GLN A 30 -11.07 -16.69 -44.91
N SER A 31 -9.74 -16.73 -45.05
CA SER A 31 -8.99 -17.99 -45.14
C SER A 31 -7.84 -18.07 -44.16
N VAL A 32 -8.06 -17.71 -42.89
CA VAL A 32 -7.27 -18.23 -41.76
C VAL A 32 -8.21 -18.45 -40.58
N THR A 33 -8.98 -19.54 -40.64
CA THR A 33 -9.53 -20.18 -39.44
C THR A 33 -8.92 -21.57 -39.35
N THR A 34 -7.88 -21.70 -38.54
CA THR A 34 -7.64 -22.82 -37.59
C THR A 34 -6.20 -22.72 -37.11
N SER A 35 -6.01 -22.31 -35.85
CA SER A 35 -5.34 -23.11 -34.82
C SER A 35 -4.84 -22.21 -33.70
N LYS A 36 -5.22 -22.62 -32.50
CA LYS A 36 -4.78 -22.13 -31.20
C LYS A 36 -3.27 -22.36 -31.07
N SER A 37 -2.50 -21.28 -31.13
CA SER A 37 -1.19 -21.18 -30.50
C SER A 37 -0.93 -19.70 -30.21
N GLU A 38 -0.97 -19.36 -28.93
CA GLU A 38 -0.41 -18.13 -28.37
C GLU A 38 1.11 -18.20 -28.53
N GLU A 39 1.61 -17.92 -29.74
CA GLU A 39 3.01 -17.56 -29.91
C GLU A 39 3.08 -16.04 -29.87
N LYS A 40 3.81 -15.54 -28.85
CA LYS A 40 4.35 -14.19 -28.82
C LYS A 40 4.82 -13.82 -30.23
N ARG A 41 4.07 -12.93 -30.90
CA ARG A 41 4.56 -12.30 -32.11
C ARG A 41 5.70 -11.41 -31.67
N ASP A 42 6.90 -11.91 -31.93
CA ASP A 42 8.15 -11.19 -31.78
C ASP A 42 8.08 -9.90 -32.63
N THR A 43 8.06 -8.76 -31.94
CA THR A 43 8.02 -7.41 -32.51
C THR A 43 9.30 -7.06 -33.29
N GLY A 44 10.31 -7.96 -33.31
CA GLY A 44 11.53 -7.78 -34.10
C GLY A 44 11.33 -7.81 -35.63
N TYR A 45 10.30 -8.51 -36.12
CA TYR A 45 10.14 -8.74 -37.57
C TYR A 45 9.77 -7.49 -38.39
N ASN A 46 9.12 -6.47 -37.80
CA ASN A 46 8.68 -5.29 -38.56
C ASN A 46 9.80 -4.26 -38.82
N LYS A 47 10.74 -4.12 -37.89
CA LYS A 47 11.81 -3.13 -37.97
C LYS A 47 12.91 -3.55 -38.95
N ASP A 48 13.31 -4.82 -38.91
CA ASP A 48 14.38 -5.33 -39.78
C ASP A 48 13.90 -5.48 -41.23
N MET A 49 12.62 -5.87 -41.41
CA MET A 49 11.97 -5.88 -42.72
C MET A 49 11.80 -4.46 -43.29
N PHE A 50 11.53 -3.45 -42.44
CA PHE A 50 11.51 -2.04 -42.83
C PHE A 50 12.88 -1.54 -43.32
N LEU A 51 13.96 -1.80 -42.57
CA LEU A 51 15.32 -1.39 -42.98
C LEU A 51 15.75 -2.09 -44.28
N GLN A 52 15.36 -3.35 -44.46
CA GLN A 52 15.65 -4.10 -45.66
C GLN A 52 14.86 -3.57 -46.88
N LEU A 53 13.61 -3.15 -46.70
CA LEU A 53 12.79 -2.53 -47.74
C LEU A 53 13.32 -1.12 -48.09
N LEU A 54 13.71 -0.33 -47.09
CA LEU A 54 14.31 1.01 -47.26
C LEU A 54 15.64 0.95 -48.04
N VAL A 55 16.49 -0.04 -47.73
CA VAL A 55 17.77 -0.25 -48.44
C VAL A 55 17.53 -0.78 -49.85
N ALA A 56 16.53 -1.65 -50.05
CA ALA A 56 16.15 -2.13 -51.38
C ALA A 56 15.63 -1.00 -52.28
N GLU A 57 14.81 -0.09 -51.75
CA GLU A 57 14.34 1.08 -52.50
C GLU A 57 15.47 2.06 -52.84
N MET A 58 16.39 2.33 -51.92
CA MET A 58 17.59 3.14 -52.23
C MET A 58 18.47 2.54 -53.34
N GLN A 59 18.46 1.22 -53.53
CA GLN A 59 19.22 0.53 -54.59
C GLN A 59 18.49 0.46 -55.94
N TYR A 60 17.15 0.56 -55.98
CA TYR A 60 16.34 0.25 -57.17
C TYR A 60 15.40 1.38 -57.64
N GLN A 61 15.50 2.61 -57.12
CA GLN A 61 14.68 3.74 -57.58
C GLN A 61 15.12 4.23 -58.96
N ASP A 62 14.27 4.03 -59.97
CA ASP A 62 14.28 4.76 -61.24
C ASP A 62 13.80 6.20 -60.98
N PRO A 63 14.59 7.25 -61.30
CA PRO A 63 14.30 8.65 -60.96
C PRO A 63 13.01 9.25 -61.56
N LEU A 64 12.25 8.51 -62.39
CA LEU A 64 11.07 9.00 -63.09
C LEU A 64 9.70 8.67 -62.43
N GLN A 65 9.63 7.90 -61.34
CA GLN A 65 8.38 7.56 -60.63
C GLN A 65 8.53 7.46 -59.08
N PRO A 66 8.75 8.57 -58.34
CA PRO A 66 9.06 8.53 -56.91
C PRO A 66 7.84 8.45 -55.95
N SER A 67 6.59 8.46 -56.45
CA SER A 67 5.43 8.87 -55.64
C SER A 67 4.79 7.77 -54.78
N ASP A 68 4.58 6.56 -55.32
CA ASP A 68 3.70 5.55 -54.71
C ASP A 68 4.37 4.78 -53.55
N ASN A 69 5.68 4.51 -53.66
CA ASN A 69 6.42 3.75 -52.65
C ASN A 69 6.79 4.58 -51.42
N SER A 70 7.02 5.89 -51.59
CA SER A 70 7.33 6.79 -50.47
C SER A 70 6.19 6.91 -49.46
N GLU A 71 4.94 6.80 -49.93
CA GLU A 71 3.76 6.94 -49.07
C GLU A 71 3.55 5.69 -48.20
N TYR A 72 3.82 4.50 -48.73
CA TYR A 72 3.81 3.25 -47.95
C TYR A 72 4.93 3.20 -46.90
N VAL A 73 6.15 3.62 -47.28
CA VAL A 73 7.28 3.73 -46.33
C VAL A 73 7.00 4.78 -45.25
N ALA A 74 6.36 5.90 -45.59
CA ALA A 74 5.96 6.93 -44.62
C ALA A 74 4.88 6.42 -43.65
N GLN A 75 3.91 5.64 -44.12
CA GLN A 75 2.89 5.01 -43.25
C GLN A 75 3.50 3.96 -42.31
N LEU A 76 4.42 3.11 -42.81
CA LEU A 76 5.13 2.13 -41.97
C LEU A 76 6.07 2.77 -40.94
N ALA A 77 6.77 3.83 -41.31
CA ALA A 77 7.57 4.62 -40.38
C ALA A 77 6.68 5.23 -39.27
N SER A 78 5.48 5.70 -39.64
CA SER A 78 4.49 6.21 -38.67
C SER A 78 4.02 5.11 -37.70
N PHE A 79 3.74 3.89 -38.20
CA PHE A 79 3.38 2.76 -37.34
C PHE A 79 4.52 2.34 -36.41
N THR A 80 5.76 2.29 -36.92
CA THR A 80 6.95 1.94 -36.13
C THR A 80 7.18 2.95 -35.00
N GLN A 81 6.95 4.24 -35.26
CA GLN A 81 7.05 5.28 -34.24
C GLN A 81 6.00 5.13 -33.14
N VAL A 82 4.75 4.77 -33.50
CA VAL A 82 3.69 4.50 -32.52
C VAL A 82 4.03 3.27 -31.67
N GLU A 83 4.53 2.20 -32.28
CA GLU A 83 4.94 0.99 -31.56
C GLU A 83 6.10 1.26 -30.59
N ALA A 84 7.11 2.02 -31.03
CA ALA A 84 8.21 2.44 -30.15
C ALA A 84 7.70 3.29 -28.97
N MET A 85 6.73 4.17 -29.20
CA MET A 85 6.12 4.98 -28.15
C MET A 85 5.33 4.14 -27.15
N GLN A 86 4.57 3.14 -27.63
CA GLN A 86 3.85 2.20 -26.76
C GLN A 86 4.82 1.33 -25.94
N SER A 87 5.91 0.87 -26.55
CA SER A 87 6.96 0.13 -25.85
C SER A 87 7.61 0.98 -24.75
N LEU A 88 7.88 2.25 -25.03
CA LEU A 88 8.40 3.20 -24.05
C LEU A 88 7.41 3.40 -22.89
N GLN A 89 6.12 3.57 -23.18
CA GLN A 89 5.08 3.71 -22.17
C GLN A 89 5.01 2.47 -21.26
N ASN A 90 5.01 1.26 -21.84
CA ASN A 90 5.01 0.01 -21.09
C ASN A 90 6.25 -0.13 -20.18
N ASN A 91 7.43 0.28 -20.67
CA ASN A 91 8.65 0.27 -19.87
C ASN A 91 8.59 1.29 -18.73
N MET A 92 8.04 2.49 -18.98
CA MET A 92 7.83 3.50 -17.95
C MET A 92 6.85 3.02 -16.87
N GLU A 93 5.74 2.39 -17.25
CA GLU A 93 4.80 1.78 -16.31
C GLU A 93 5.47 0.71 -15.45
N THR A 94 6.31 -0.14 -16.05
CA THR A 94 7.07 -1.17 -15.32
C THR A 94 8.09 -0.57 -14.35
N ILE A 95 8.76 0.52 -14.74
CA ILE A 95 9.70 1.23 -13.85
C ILE A 95 8.95 1.83 -12.67
N GLN A 96 7.81 2.49 -12.91
CA GLN A 96 6.98 3.06 -11.85
C GLN A 96 6.46 1.99 -10.90
N SER A 97 5.95 0.87 -11.41
CA SER A 97 5.46 -0.23 -10.59
C SER A 97 6.57 -0.83 -9.72
N ASN A 98 7.78 -0.98 -10.25
CA ASN A 98 8.90 -1.49 -9.47
C ASN A 98 9.34 -0.51 -8.38
N SER A 99 9.17 0.81 -8.62
CA SER A 99 9.56 1.84 -7.66
C SER A 99 8.65 1.95 -6.43
N ILE A 100 7.43 1.40 -6.49
CA ILE A 100 6.47 1.40 -5.38
C ILE A 100 6.56 0.15 -4.51
N VAL A 101 7.24 -0.91 -4.95
CA VAL A 101 7.45 -2.11 -4.14
C VAL A 101 8.22 -1.74 -2.86
N GLY A 102 7.71 -2.20 -1.73
CA GLY A 102 8.25 -1.90 -0.40
C GLY A 102 7.86 -0.54 0.17
N LYS A 103 7.15 0.31 -0.59
CA LYS A 103 6.60 1.59 -0.11
C LYS A 103 5.16 1.43 0.34
N VAL A 104 4.70 2.38 1.15
CA VAL A 104 3.29 2.49 1.49
C VAL A 104 2.56 3.24 0.38
N VAL A 105 1.41 2.73 -0.04
CA VAL A 105 0.55 3.41 -1.02
C VAL A 105 -0.86 3.54 -0.46
N ALA A 106 -1.58 4.57 -0.90
CA ALA A 106 -3.01 4.73 -0.64
C ALA A 106 -3.78 4.55 -1.95
N LEU A 107 -4.82 3.73 -1.90
CA LEU A 107 -5.69 3.42 -3.01
C LEU A 107 -7.10 3.94 -2.74
N ASN A 108 -7.82 4.28 -3.80
CA ASN A 108 -9.26 4.47 -3.75
C ASN A 108 -9.94 3.34 -4.52
N VAL A 109 -10.60 2.44 -3.79
CA VAL A 109 -11.35 1.32 -4.38
C VAL A 109 -12.82 1.54 -4.09
N ASN A 110 -13.59 1.91 -5.11
CA ASN A 110 -15.03 2.16 -4.98
C ASN A 110 -15.39 3.17 -3.87
N GLY A 111 -14.58 4.21 -3.67
CA GLY A 111 -14.78 5.22 -2.63
C GLY A 111 -14.25 4.83 -1.24
N GLN A 112 -13.68 3.64 -1.08
CA GLN A 112 -12.98 3.24 0.14
C GLN A 112 -11.49 3.47 -0.01
N GLU A 113 -10.89 4.10 1.00
CA GLU A 113 -9.44 4.30 1.07
C GLU A 113 -8.78 3.08 1.68
N ILE A 114 -7.81 2.51 0.97
CA ILE A 114 -7.02 1.36 1.41
C ILE A 114 -5.57 1.82 1.40
N ALA A 115 -4.90 1.75 2.55
CA ALA A 115 -3.50 2.11 2.67
C ALA A 115 -2.69 0.93 3.21
N GLY A 116 -1.53 0.69 2.61
CA GLY A 116 -0.65 -0.37 3.08
C GLY A 116 0.63 -0.49 2.27
N LYS A 117 1.53 -1.32 2.78
CA LYS A 117 2.84 -1.56 2.17
C LYS A 117 2.69 -2.49 0.97
N VAL A 118 3.29 -2.12 -0.16
CA VAL A 118 3.28 -2.95 -1.36
C VAL A 118 4.30 -4.08 -1.20
N ASP A 119 3.84 -5.32 -1.27
CA ASP A 119 4.70 -6.50 -1.18
C ASP A 119 5.37 -6.82 -2.52
N PHE A 120 4.57 -6.80 -3.59
CA PHE A 120 5.02 -7.00 -4.96
C PHE A 120 4.04 -6.37 -5.96
N VAL A 121 4.51 -6.26 -7.20
CA VAL A 121 3.69 -5.88 -8.35
C VAL A 121 3.74 -6.99 -9.40
N GLN A 122 2.66 -7.15 -10.15
CA GLN A 122 2.60 -8.12 -11.24
C GLN A 122 1.76 -7.58 -12.39
N LYS A 123 2.01 -8.06 -13.60
CA LYS A 123 1.18 -7.73 -14.77
C LYS A 123 0.10 -8.79 -14.94
N ASP A 124 -1.14 -8.35 -15.03
CA ASP A 124 -2.29 -9.15 -15.43
C ASP A 124 -2.65 -8.82 -16.90
N ASP A 125 -2.96 -9.85 -17.68
CA ASP A 125 -3.23 -9.71 -19.12
C ASP A 125 -4.47 -8.87 -19.44
N LYS A 126 -5.42 -8.75 -18.49
CA LYS A 126 -6.68 -8.02 -18.68
C LYS A 126 -6.77 -6.74 -17.86
N LYS A 127 -6.19 -6.75 -16.67
CA LYS A 127 -6.29 -5.65 -15.69
C LYS A 127 -5.06 -4.75 -15.66
N GLY A 128 -4.00 -5.08 -16.40
CA GLY A 128 -2.78 -4.30 -16.43
C GLY A 128 -1.92 -4.53 -15.19
N MET A 129 -1.29 -3.47 -14.68
CA MET A 129 -0.42 -3.58 -13.50
C MET A 129 -1.25 -3.73 -12.22
N MET A 130 -0.96 -4.78 -11.47
CA MET A 130 -1.55 -5.12 -10.18
C MET A 130 -0.49 -4.94 -9.09
N LEU A 131 -0.91 -4.53 -7.90
CA LEU A 131 -0.08 -4.44 -6.71
C LEU A 131 -0.69 -5.26 -5.56
N SER A 132 0.14 -5.84 -4.71
CA SER A 132 -0.27 -6.61 -3.55
C SER A 132 -0.13 -5.78 -2.28
N ILE A 133 -1.20 -5.66 -1.51
CA ILE A 133 -1.23 -5.08 -0.16
C ILE A 133 -1.94 -6.08 0.76
N ASP A 134 -1.32 -6.43 1.87
CA ASP A 134 -1.87 -7.37 2.87
C ASP A 134 -2.37 -8.71 2.29
N GLY A 135 -1.70 -9.18 1.23
CA GLY A 135 -2.04 -10.42 0.52
C GLY A 135 -3.17 -10.31 -0.51
N GLU A 136 -3.77 -9.13 -0.69
CA GLU A 136 -4.80 -8.88 -1.69
C GLU A 136 -4.26 -8.08 -2.89
N LEU A 137 -4.76 -8.40 -4.09
CA LEU A 137 -4.35 -7.73 -5.34
C LEU A 137 -5.30 -6.60 -5.72
N TYR A 138 -4.72 -5.44 -5.96
CA TYR A 138 -5.41 -4.22 -6.39
C TYR A 138 -4.86 -3.72 -7.71
N GLU A 139 -5.72 -3.11 -8.54
CA GLU A 139 -5.28 -2.47 -9.78
C GLU A 139 -4.46 -1.22 -9.44
N MET A 140 -3.28 -1.07 -10.05
CA MET A 140 -2.39 0.06 -9.81
C MET A 140 -3.02 1.40 -10.21
N SER A 141 -4.01 1.39 -11.11
CA SER A 141 -4.81 2.57 -11.47
C SER A 141 -5.65 3.13 -10.33
N ASN A 142 -5.92 2.35 -9.28
CA ASN A 142 -6.63 2.82 -8.10
C ASN A 142 -5.71 3.57 -7.12
N MET A 143 -4.39 3.58 -7.36
CA MET A 143 -3.42 4.26 -6.51
C MET A 143 -3.57 5.78 -6.60
N VAL A 144 -3.77 6.41 -5.46
CA VAL A 144 -3.92 7.87 -5.33
C VAL A 144 -2.61 8.51 -4.89
N SER A 145 -1.86 7.86 -4.00
CA SER A 145 -0.59 8.40 -3.50
C SER A 145 0.39 7.31 -3.08
N VAL A 146 1.68 7.65 -3.16
CA VAL A 146 2.77 6.90 -2.54
C VAL A 146 3.24 7.69 -1.33
N VAL A 147 3.31 7.02 -0.18
CA VAL A 147 3.60 7.61 1.12
C VAL A 147 4.94 7.07 1.61
N ASP A 148 5.73 7.95 2.23
CA ASP A 148 6.94 7.55 2.91
C ASP A 148 6.62 6.61 4.09
N THR A 149 7.37 5.53 4.20
CA THR A 149 7.08 4.47 5.17
C THR A 149 7.25 4.96 6.61
N ASP A 150 8.27 5.77 6.88
CA ASP A 150 8.55 6.26 8.23
C ASP A 150 7.48 7.28 8.63
N TYR A 151 7.13 8.19 7.71
CA TYR A 151 6.00 9.10 7.91
C TYR A 151 4.68 8.37 8.18
N TYR A 152 4.38 7.31 7.40
CA TYR A 152 3.16 6.52 7.58
C TYR A 152 3.13 5.84 8.95
N ASN A 153 4.22 5.19 9.35
CA ASN A 153 4.33 4.51 10.64
C ASN A 153 4.20 5.51 11.80
N ALA A 154 4.87 6.65 11.71
CA ALA A 154 4.81 7.72 12.69
C ALA A 154 3.37 8.22 12.88
N LYS A 155 2.64 8.46 11.78
CA LYS A 155 1.23 8.86 11.82
C LYS A 155 0.31 7.78 12.36
N TYR A 156 0.54 6.53 12.00
CA TYR A 156 -0.22 5.40 12.53
C TYR A 156 -0.06 5.28 14.05
N LEU A 157 1.19 5.30 14.55
CA LEU A 157 1.47 5.24 16.00
C LEU A 157 0.92 6.46 16.75
N ALA A 158 1.06 7.66 16.18
CA ALA A 158 0.52 8.87 16.79
C ALA A 158 -1.01 8.83 16.93
N ASN A 159 -1.71 8.31 15.94
CA ASN A 159 -3.16 8.10 16.00
C ASN A 159 -3.52 7.03 17.05
N LEU A 160 -2.78 5.92 17.08
CA LEU A 160 -2.99 4.85 18.05
C LEU A 160 -2.80 5.35 19.48
N LEU A 161 -1.74 6.11 19.74
CA LEU A 161 -1.51 6.74 21.05
C LEU A 161 -2.61 7.75 21.36
N THR A 162 -2.99 8.59 20.40
CA THR A 162 -4.08 9.56 20.58
C THR A 162 -5.38 8.89 21.01
N ASP A 163 -5.73 7.76 20.40
CA ASP A 163 -6.92 7.00 20.75
C ASP A 163 -6.78 6.28 22.10
N ALA A 164 -5.59 5.79 22.45
CA ALA A 164 -5.31 5.25 23.78
C ALA A 164 -5.45 6.35 24.86
N ILE A 165 -4.91 7.55 24.62
CA ILE A 165 -5.02 8.69 25.54
C ILE A 165 -6.48 9.11 25.77
N LYS A 166 -7.33 9.05 24.73
CA LYS A 166 -8.76 9.34 24.87
C LYS A 166 -9.49 8.34 25.78
N LYS A 167 -9.01 7.10 25.88
CA LYS A 167 -9.55 6.09 26.79
C LYS A 167 -9.07 6.28 28.24
N LEU A 168 -7.99 7.03 28.47
CA LEU A 168 -7.46 7.23 29.80
C LEU A 168 -8.40 8.06 30.68
N PRO A 169 -8.56 7.71 31.96
CA PRO A 169 -9.26 8.56 32.92
C PRO A 169 -8.52 9.90 33.06
N ASP A 170 -9.24 10.93 33.51
CA ASP A 170 -8.57 12.17 33.90
C ASP A 170 -7.73 11.95 35.16
N LYS A 171 -6.73 12.80 35.36
CA LYS A 171 -5.77 12.73 36.47
C LYS A 171 -6.46 12.58 37.83
N GLU A 172 -7.57 13.27 38.05
CA GLU A 172 -8.30 13.25 39.32
C GLU A 172 -9.12 11.96 39.53
N SER A 173 -9.38 11.22 38.45
CA SER A 173 -10.23 10.03 38.44
C SER A 173 -9.44 8.72 38.29
N VAL A 174 -8.12 8.80 38.08
CA VAL A 174 -7.28 7.61 37.90
C VAL A 174 -7.17 6.80 39.20
N THR A 175 -7.20 5.48 39.05
CA THR A 175 -7.15 4.51 40.14
C THR A 175 -6.20 3.36 39.82
N VAL A 176 -5.87 2.55 40.82
CA VAL A 176 -5.05 1.33 40.63
C VAL A 176 -5.71 0.28 39.72
N LYS A 177 -7.01 0.41 39.42
CA LYS A 177 -7.73 -0.50 38.51
C LYS A 177 -7.54 -0.18 37.03
N ASP A 178 -7.01 1.01 36.71
CA ASP A 178 -6.85 1.48 35.33
C ASP A 178 -5.55 0.96 34.68
N GLY A 179 -4.93 -0.07 35.26
CA GLY A 179 -3.63 -0.56 34.84
C GLY A 179 -3.57 -1.07 33.41
N ASP A 180 -4.62 -1.72 32.93
CA ASP A 180 -4.65 -2.27 31.57
C ASP A 180 -4.61 -1.15 30.52
N VAL A 181 -5.50 -0.14 30.65
CA VAL A 181 -5.57 0.98 29.72
C VAL A 181 -4.32 1.87 29.78
N ILE A 182 -3.71 2.00 30.95
CA ILE A 182 -2.46 2.74 31.12
C ILE A 182 -1.29 1.98 30.50
N THR A 183 -1.21 0.67 30.69
CA THR A 183 -0.16 -0.16 30.09
C THR A 183 -0.25 -0.16 28.57
N GLU A 184 -1.46 -0.17 27.99
CA GLU A 184 -1.67 -0.01 26.54
C GLU A 184 -1.05 1.32 26.05
N ALA A 185 -1.42 2.45 26.67
CA ALA A 185 -0.91 3.77 26.28
C ALA A 185 0.62 3.89 26.47
N VAL A 186 1.15 3.39 27.59
CA VAL A 186 2.60 3.39 27.89
C VAL A 186 3.36 2.52 26.89
N GLY A 187 2.83 1.36 26.51
CA GLY A 187 3.43 0.48 25.52
C GLY A 187 3.57 1.17 24.16
N ILE A 188 2.52 1.86 23.70
CA ILE A 188 2.56 2.62 22.45
C ILE A 188 3.56 3.77 22.56
N TYR A 189 3.51 4.57 23.63
CA TYR A 189 4.41 5.71 23.84
C TYR A 189 5.88 5.30 23.84
N ASN A 190 6.22 4.17 24.46
CA ASN A 190 7.59 3.64 24.52
C ASN A 190 8.08 3.06 23.19
N ALA A 191 7.15 2.61 22.33
CA ALA A 191 7.49 2.16 20.99
C ALA A 191 7.75 3.32 20.01
N MET A 192 7.32 4.53 20.36
CA MET A 192 7.50 5.74 19.56
C MET A 192 8.86 6.38 19.82
N ASP A 193 9.47 6.97 18.79
CA ASP A 193 10.62 7.84 18.93
C ASP A 193 10.22 9.34 19.03
N GLU A 194 11.19 10.25 18.99
CA GLU A 194 10.92 11.69 19.03
C GLU A 194 10.17 12.19 17.78
N TYR A 195 10.47 11.62 16.62
CA TYR A 195 9.81 11.95 15.36
C TYR A 195 8.35 11.51 15.40
N ASP A 196 8.07 10.29 15.84
CA ASP A 196 6.73 9.75 15.99
C ASP A 196 5.88 10.62 16.94
N ARG A 197 6.45 10.97 18.10
CA ARG A 197 5.76 11.78 19.11
C ARG A 197 5.45 13.19 18.64
N SER A 198 6.24 13.73 17.71
CA SER A 198 6.01 15.07 17.13
C SER A 198 4.66 15.20 16.41
N PHE A 199 4.03 14.07 16.06
CA PHE A 199 2.73 14.03 15.40
C PHE A 199 1.53 13.96 16.34
N VAL A 200 1.75 13.86 17.65
CA VAL A 200 0.70 13.84 18.69
C VAL A 200 0.50 15.24 19.23
N ASP A 201 -0.76 15.63 19.50
CA ASP A 201 -1.06 16.95 20.07
C ASP A 201 -0.41 17.12 21.45
N GLU A 202 0.27 18.26 21.65
CA GLU A 202 1.02 18.55 22.87
C GLU A 202 0.14 18.51 24.13
N LYS A 203 -1.14 18.93 24.03
CA LYS A 203 -2.07 18.87 25.17
C LYS A 203 -2.43 17.44 25.53
N LEU A 204 -2.56 16.56 24.53
CA LEU A 204 -2.81 15.14 24.76
C LEU A 204 -1.60 14.47 25.40
N LEU A 205 -0.39 14.77 24.93
CA LEU A 205 0.85 14.28 25.55
C LEU A 205 0.96 14.73 27.01
N LYS A 206 0.64 15.99 27.30
CA LYS A 206 0.63 16.48 28.67
C LYS A 206 -0.42 15.76 29.54
N LYS A 207 -1.64 15.55 29.03
CA LYS A 207 -2.67 14.76 29.74
C LYS A 207 -2.17 13.34 30.03
N TYR A 208 -1.53 12.71 29.04
CA TYR A 208 -0.93 11.38 29.17
C TYR A 208 0.10 11.35 30.30
N GLU A 209 1.09 12.25 30.27
CA GLU A 209 2.15 12.32 31.29
C GLU A 209 1.60 12.50 32.70
N GLU A 210 0.64 13.42 32.87
CA GLU A 210 0.01 13.68 34.16
C GLU A 210 -0.76 12.47 34.70
N THR A 211 -1.49 11.77 33.82
CA THR A 211 -2.31 10.60 34.20
C THR A 211 -1.44 9.40 34.56
N VAL A 212 -0.43 9.10 33.74
CA VAL A 212 0.49 7.98 33.96
C VAL A 212 1.32 8.22 35.23
N THR A 213 1.80 9.44 35.45
CA THR A 213 2.51 9.80 36.67
C THR A 213 1.64 9.56 37.89
N GLN A 214 0.40 10.06 37.88
CA GLN A 214 -0.53 9.90 38.99
C GLN A 214 -0.79 8.41 39.28
N TYR A 215 -0.99 7.58 38.25
CA TYR A 215 -1.18 6.14 38.43
C TYR A 215 -0.01 5.45 39.14
N TYR A 216 1.24 5.70 38.72
CA TYR A 216 2.39 5.11 39.39
C TYR A 216 2.58 5.64 40.82
N THR A 217 2.21 6.90 41.11
CA THR A 217 2.21 7.38 42.50
C THR A 217 1.20 6.63 43.37
N LEU A 218 0.03 6.27 42.83
CA LEU A 218 -0.98 5.49 43.55
C LEU A 218 -0.50 4.06 43.83
N ILE A 219 0.09 3.38 42.86
CA ILE A 219 0.63 2.02 43.05
C ILE A 219 1.75 2.00 44.09
N ASN A 220 2.68 2.95 44.02
CA ASN A 220 3.80 3.00 44.96
C ASN A 220 3.31 3.25 46.39
N LYS A 221 2.32 4.14 46.55
CA LYS A 221 1.69 4.40 47.85
C LYS A 221 0.94 3.18 48.40
N ASP A 222 0.27 2.42 47.54
CA ASP A 222 -0.43 1.18 47.91
C ASP A 222 0.56 0.10 48.37
N SER A 223 1.68 -0.03 47.65
CA SER A 223 2.78 -0.95 48.00
C SER A 223 3.43 -0.59 49.34
N GLU A 224 3.63 0.69 49.63
CA GLU A 224 4.13 1.15 50.94
C GLU A 224 3.11 0.94 52.08
N ALA A 225 1.81 1.00 51.79
CA ALA A 225 0.75 0.76 52.76
C ALA A 225 0.62 -0.73 53.11
N ASP A 226 0.77 -1.63 52.14
CA ASP A 226 0.80 -3.08 52.37
C ASP A 226 2.00 -3.50 53.20
N ASN A 227 3.19 -2.95 52.91
CA ASN A 227 4.41 -3.25 53.66
C ASN A 227 4.31 -2.77 55.13
N LYS A 228 3.71 -1.60 55.37
CA LYS A 228 3.38 -1.13 56.74
C LYS A 228 2.34 -2.00 57.43
N THR A 229 1.36 -2.53 56.69
CA THR A 229 0.29 -3.35 57.28
C THR A 229 0.78 -4.75 57.64
N GLU A 230 1.75 -5.30 56.90
CA GLU A 230 2.46 -6.54 57.26
C GLU A 230 3.38 -6.35 58.47
N GLU A 231 4.20 -5.28 58.52
CA GLU A 231 5.01 -4.97 59.71
C GLU A 231 4.16 -4.75 60.97
N THR A 232 2.96 -4.18 60.84
CA THR A 232 2.05 -3.98 61.97
C THR A 232 1.33 -5.27 62.39
N LYS A 233 1.13 -6.23 61.47
CA LYS A 233 0.56 -7.56 61.78
C LYS A 233 1.61 -8.47 62.42
N GLU A 234 2.87 -8.45 61.96
CA GLU A 234 3.98 -9.18 62.60
C GLU A 234 4.25 -8.67 64.03
N ASN A 235 4.35 -7.35 64.21
CA ASN A 235 4.54 -6.76 65.56
C ASN A 235 3.35 -7.00 66.50
N LYS A 236 2.14 -7.21 65.98
CA LYS A 236 0.95 -7.52 66.79
C LYS A 236 0.85 -9.02 67.11
N ALA A 237 1.32 -9.90 66.24
CA ALA A 237 1.45 -11.33 66.53
C ALA A 237 2.48 -11.59 67.64
N GLU A 238 3.64 -10.94 67.58
CA GLU A 238 4.72 -11.10 68.57
C GLU A 238 4.33 -10.56 69.96
N LYS A 239 3.49 -9.51 70.02
CA LYS A 239 2.98 -8.96 71.28
C LYS A 239 1.84 -9.77 71.93
N THR A 240 1.17 -10.64 71.17
CA THR A 240 0.08 -11.47 71.70
C THR A 240 0.60 -12.79 72.30
N GLU A 241 1.73 -13.33 71.81
CA GLU A 241 2.39 -14.50 72.43
C GLU A 241 3.15 -14.18 73.73
N ALA A 242 3.51 -12.92 73.98
CA ALA A 242 4.22 -12.51 75.19
C ALA A 242 3.33 -12.31 76.44
N THR A 243 2.00 -12.47 76.34
CA THR A 243 1.07 -12.26 77.48
C THR A 243 0.43 -13.52 78.05
N ASP A 244 0.76 -14.72 77.54
CA ASP A 244 0.21 -15.99 78.05
C ASP A 244 1.25 -16.86 78.81
N LYS A 245 2.30 -16.23 79.35
CA LYS A 245 3.31 -16.90 80.21
C LYS A 245 3.53 -16.16 81.53
N ILE A 246 2.45 -15.83 82.23
CA ILE A 246 2.51 -15.54 83.68
C ILE A 246 1.29 -16.21 84.32
N ASP A 247 1.44 -17.47 84.69
CA ASP A 247 1.03 -18.03 86.00
C ASP A 247 1.05 -19.56 85.91
N THR A 248 2.04 -20.18 86.55
CA THR A 248 1.92 -21.38 87.40
C THR A 248 3.31 -21.99 87.61
N SER A 249 3.97 -21.70 88.72
CA SER A 249 4.65 -22.75 89.51
C SER A 249 5.10 -22.22 90.87
N ASP A 250 4.41 -22.74 91.88
CA ASP A 250 4.92 -23.17 93.18
C ASP A 250 5.41 -22.16 94.23
N ALA A 251 4.59 -22.12 95.28
CA ALA A 251 4.95 -21.91 96.66
C ALA A 251 5.99 -22.93 97.16
N LYS A 252 6.92 -22.48 98.01
CA LYS A 252 7.39 -23.27 99.16
C LYS A 252 8.06 -22.40 100.24
N GLU A 253 7.53 -22.54 101.48
CA GLU A 253 8.16 -22.40 102.81
C GLU A 253 9.00 -21.13 103.11
N VAL A 254 8.77 -20.32 104.15
CA VAL A 254 8.37 -20.56 105.55
C VAL A 254 7.60 -19.35 106.08
#